data_AF-K1SU46-F1
#
_entry.id   AF-K1SU46-F1
#
_cell.length_a   1.000
_cell.length_b   1.000
_cell.length_c   1.000
_cell.angle_alpha   90.00
_cell.angle_beta   90.00
_cell.angle_gamma   90.00
#
_symmetry.space_group_name_H-M   'P 1'
#
loop_
_entity.id
_entity.type
_entity.pdbx_description
1 polymer ?
#
loop_
_entity_poly.entity_id
_entity_poly.type
_entity_poly.pdbx_seq_one_letter_code
_entity_poly.pdbx_strand_id
1 'polypeptide(L)'
;MSRGLENRNPGNIRRAPVRYKGEVRPSRDPDFKEFESLAWGYRAIFVLLDTYRTRYGIDTLRGMISRWAPPSENRTEAYIRAVADD
;
A
#
# COMPACT_ATOMS: atom_id res chain seq x y z
N MET A 1 10.11 -10.99 12.40
CA MET A 1 9.73 -10.89 10.97
C MET A 1 9.39 -9.43 10.71
N SER A 2 9.22 -8.93 9.48
CA SER A 2 8.79 -7.52 9.33
C SER A 2 7.30 -7.42 9.69
N ARG A 3 6.88 -6.29 10.30
CA ARG A 3 5.48 -6.02 10.66
C ARG A 3 4.52 -6.22 9.48
N GLY A 4 4.92 -5.81 8.28
CA GLY A 4 4.14 -6.02 7.06
C GLY A 4 3.93 -7.49 6.70
N LEU A 5 4.93 -8.36 6.92
CA LEU A 5 4.79 -9.80 6.73
C LEU A 5 3.91 -10.45 7.80
N GLU A 6 4.04 -10.04 9.06
CA GLU A 6 3.20 -10.51 10.17
C GLU A 6 1.72 -10.15 9.94
N ASN A 7 1.47 -8.94 9.45
CA ASN A 7 0.14 -8.46 9.08
C ASN A 7 -0.37 -9.01 7.74
N ARG A 8 0.45 -9.77 7.01
CA ARG A 8 0.23 -10.15 5.60
C ARG A 8 -0.15 -8.95 4.71
N ASN A 9 0.41 -7.79 5.03
CA ASN A 9 0.23 -6.49 4.40
C ASN A 9 1.59 -6.00 3.87
N PRO A 10 2.09 -6.57 2.77
CA PRO A 10 3.39 -6.18 2.21
C PRO A 10 3.42 -4.72 1.74
N GLY A 11 2.26 -4.10 1.54
CA GLY A 11 2.15 -2.71 1.10
C GLY A 11 2.11 -1.69 2.23
N ASN A 12 2.17 -2.10 3.51
CA ASN A 12 1.98 -1.20 4.67
C ASN A 12 0.73 -0.31 4.52
N ILE A 13 -0.38 -0.87 4.01
CA ILE A 13 -1.63 -0.14 3.84
C ILE A 13 -2.17 0.24 5.22
N ARG A 14 -2.27 1.54 5.48
CA ARG A 14 -2.78 2.11 6.73
C ARG A 14 -4.27 1.80 6.93
N ARG A 15 -4.74 1.83 8.17
CA ARG A 15 -6.16 1.72 8.50
C ARG A 15 -6.94 2.86 7.84
N ALA A 16 -8.07 2.49 7.26
CA ALA A 16 -9.01 3.41 6.61
C ALA A 16 -10.41 2.76 6.61
N PRO A 17 -11.48 3.56 6.49
CA PRO A 17 -12.85 3.04 6.46
C PRO A 17 -13.10 2.02 5.35
N VAL A 18 -12.43 2.18 4.20
CA VAL A 18 -12.51 1.26 3.06
C VAL A 18 -12.17 -0.17 3.50
N ARG A 19 -12.99 -1.13 3.07
CA ARG A 19 -12.80 -2.55 3.36
C ARG A 19 -12.22 -3.26 2.14
N TYR A 20 -11.13 -3.98 2.34
CA TYR A 20 -10.56 -4.86 1.33
C TYR A 20 -11.09 -6.29 1.49
N LYS A 21 -11.09 -7.06 0.40
CA LYS A 21 -11.36 -8.51 0.46
C LYS A 21 -10.22 -9.19 1.23
N GLY A 22 -10.58 -10.11 2.13
CA GLY A 22 -9.64 -10.80 3.01
C GLY A 22 -9.03 -9.92 4.10
N GLU A 23 -9.58 -8.72 4.38
CA GLU A 23 -9.18 -7.88 5.52
C GLU A 23 -9.68 -8.49 6.83
N VAL A 24 -8.77 -8.71 7.79
CA VAL A 24 -9.08 -9.20 9.14
C VAL A 24 -9.69 -8.06 9.96
N ARG A 25 -10.80 -8.34 10.66
CA ARG A 25 -11.46 -7.40 11.57
C ARG A 25 -11.89 -8.06 12.89
N PRO A 26 -11.54 -7.48 14.06
CA PRO A 26 -10.67 -6.30 14.22
C PRO A 26 -9.24 -6.61 13.77
N SER A 27 -8.57 -5.62 13.14
CA SER A 27 -7.12 -5.70 12.92
C SER A 27 -6.45 -5.69 14.29
N ARG A 28 -5.48 -6.59 14.50
CA ARG A 28 -4.67 -6.59 15.73
C ARG A 28 -3.68 -5.42 15.73
N ASP A 29 -3.36 -4.94 14.54
CA ASP A 29 -2.46 -3.82 14.33
C ASP A 29 -3.17 -2.46 14.52
N PRO A 30 -2.62 -1.54 15.34
CA PRO A 30 -3.25 -0.25 15.60
C PRO A 30 -3.24 0.71 14.41
N ASP A 31 -2.27 0.59 13.49
CA ASP A 31 -2.01 1.59 12.45
C ASP A 31 -2.28 1.07 11.03
N PHE A 32 -2.13 -0.24 10.82
CA PHE A 32 -2.17 -0.90 9.53
C PHE A 32 -3.30 -1.91 9.42
N LYS A 33 -3.68 -2.19 8.18
CA LYS A 33 -4.59 -3.30 7.87
C LYS A 33 -3.86 -4.63 8.02
N GLU A 34 -4.61 -5.65 8.41
CA GLU A 34 -4.19 -7.05 8.44
C GLU A 34 -5.01 -7.85 7.44
N PHE A 35 -4.39 -8.84 6.81
CA PHE A 35 -5.04 -9.71 5.82
C PHE A 35 -5.01 -11.18 6.23
N GLU A 36 -5.99 -11.94 5.74
CA GLU A 36 -6.12 -13.38 6.00
C GLU A 36 -4.96 -14.18 5.38
N SER A 37 -4.37 -13.68 4.29
CA SER A 37 -3.20 -14.28 3.63
C SER A 37 -2.36 -13.22 2.91
N LEU A 38 -1.09 -13.55 2.61
CA LEU A 38 -0.21 -12.67 1.82
C LEU A 38 -0.81 -12.36 0.43
N ALA A 39 -1.51 -13.32 -0.17
CA ALA A 39 -2.17 -13.13 -1.46
C ALA A 39 -3.23 -12.01 -1.39
N TRP A 40 -4.00 -11.94 -0.29
CA TRP A 40 -4.95 -10.84 -0.07
C TRP A 40 -4.24 -9.49 0.11
N GLY A 41 -3.10 -9.47 0.80
CA GLY A 41 -2.26 -8.29 0.94
C GLY A 41 -1.74 -7.75 -0.39
N TYR A 42 -1.18 -8.61 -1.24
CA TYR A 42 -0.75 -8.22 -2.58
C TYR A 42 -1.91 -7.75 -3.45
N ARG A 43 -3.05 -8.46 -3.42
CA ARG A 43 -4.26 -8.03 -4.12
C ARG A 43 -4.68 -6.62 -3.69
N ALA A 44 -4.59 -6.30 -2.41
CA ALA A 44 -4.95 -4.97 -1.90
C ALA A 44 -4.04 -3.85 -2.45
N ILE A 45 -2.75 -4.13 -2.68
CA ILE A 45 -1.83 -3.20 -3.35
C ILE A 45 -2.36 -2.85 -4.75
N PHE A 46 -2.68 -3.86 -5.57
CA PHE A 46 -3.19 -3.62 -6.92
C PHE A 46 -4.50 -2.84 -6.93
N VAL A 47 -5.42 -3.16 -6.01
CA VAL A 47 -6.68 -2.41 -5.86
C VAL A 47 -6.43 -0.95 -5.46
N LEU A 48 -5.45 -0.69 -4.59
CA LEU A 48 -5.10 0.66 -4.15
C LEU A 48 -4.46 1.47 -5.29
N LEU A 49 -3.54 0.89 -6.04
CA LEU A 49 -2.91 1.55 -7.20
C LEU A 49 -3.92 1.81 -8.33
N ASP A 50 -4.80 0.85 -8.63
CA ASP A 50 -5.88 1.08 -9.60
C ASP A 50 -6.85 2.17 -9.14
N THR A 51 -7.08 2.28 -7.82
CA THR A 51 -7.87 3.38 -7.24
C THR A 51 -7.19 4.74 -7.43
N TYR A 52 -5.87 4.84 -7.26
CA TYR A 52 -5.12 6.06 -7.53
C TYR A 52 -5.30 6.53 -8.98
N ARG A 53 -5.21 5.59 -9.92
CA ARG A 53 -5.41 5.87 -11.35
C ARG A 53 -6.85 6.27 -11.67
N THR A 54 -7.82 5.42 -11.30
CA THR A 54 -9.21 5.54 -11.77
C THR A 54 -10.01 6.62 -11.05
N ARG A 55 -9.74 6.86 -9.75
CA ARG A 55 -10.51 7.83 -8.96
C ARG A 55 -9.82 9.17 -8.77
N TYR A 56 -8.50 9.20 -8.84
CA TYR A 56 -7.73 10.40 -8.56
C TYR A 56 -6.92 10.89 -9.76
N GLY A 57 -7.01 10.21 -10.91
CA GLY A 57 -6.30 10.61 -12.13
C GLY A 57 -4.78 10.54 -12.00
N ILE A 58 -4.25 9.73 -11.08
CA ILE A 58 -2.81 9.58 -10.87
C ILE A 58 -2.31 8.46 -11.78
N ASP A 59 -1.79 8.84 -12.94
CA ASP A 59 -1.41 7.93 -14.02
C ASP A 59 0.10 7.94 -14.34
N THR A 60 0.91 8.63 -13.53
CA THR A 60 2.37 8.62 -13.63
C THR A 60 3.02 7.83 -12.49
N LEU A 61 4.15 7.18 -12.78
CA LEU A 61 4.94 6.46 -11.77
C LEU A 61 5.31 7.36 -10.57
N ARG A 62 5.81 8.57 -10.88
CA ARG A 62 6.11 9.61 -9.87
C ARG A 62 4.88 9.93 -9.02
N GLY A 63 3.72 10.14 -9.64
CA GLY A 63 2.49 10.41 -8.91
C GLY A 63 2.05 9.27 -8.00
N MET A 64 2.12 8.03 -8.49
CA MET A 64 1.76 6.84 -7.72
C MET A 64 2.67 6.68 -6.50
N ILE A 65 3.99 6.76 -6.70
CA ILE A 65 4.98 6.59 -5.63
C ILE A 65 4.90 7.76 -4.63
N SER A 66 4.77 9.01 -5.09
CA SER A 66 4.62 10.17 -4.19
C SER A 66 3.38 10.10 -3.31
N ARG A 67 2.30 9.50 -3.79
CA ARG A 67 1.11 9.27 -2.97
C ARG A 67 1.26 8.08 -2.04
N TRP A 68 1.90 7.02 -2.50
CA TRP A 68 2.13 5.80 -1.73
C TRP A 68 3.11 6.02 -0.57
N ALA A 69 4.20 6.72 -0.83
CA ALA A 69 5.30 7.00 0.08
C ALA A 69 5.62 8.50 0.05
N PRO A 70 4.81 9.34 0.73
CA PRO A 70 4.96 10.79 0.67
C PRO A 70 6.31 11.27 1.24
N PRO A 71 6.87 12.37 0.71
CA PRO A 71 8.20 12.85 1.05
C PRO A 71 8.34 13.35 2.49
N SER A 72 7.21 13.64 3.15
CA SER A 72 7.19 13.97 4.59
C SER A 72 7.57 12.78 5.48
N GLU A 73 7.43 11.55 4.98
CA GLU A 73 7.69 10.31 5.73
C GLU A 73 8.82 9.46 5.11
N ASN A 74 9.15 9.68 3.84
CA ASN A 74 10.01 8.78 3.06
C ASN A 74 11.00 9.55 2.18
N ARG A 75 12.08 8.87 1.76
CA ARG A 75 12.96 9.34 0.68
C ARG A 75 12.33 9.03 -0.68
N THR A 76 11.20 9.65 -0.99
CA THR A 76 10.35 9.35 -2.17
C THR A 76 11.13 9.32 -3.50
N GLU A 77 12.06 10.27 -3.71
CA GLU A 77 12.87 10.30 -4.93
C GLU A 77 13.75 9.05 -5.10
N ALA A 78 14.23 8.45 -4.01
CA ALA A 78 15.01 7.23 -4.08
C ALA A 78 14.16 6.05 -4.58
N TYR A 79 12.89 5.97 -4.16
CA TYR A 79 11.95 4.97 -4.65
C TYR A 79 11.60 5.19 -6.12
N ILE A 80 11.37 6.44 -6.53
CA ILE A 80 11.07 6.76 -7.93
C ILE A 80 12.23 6.34 -8.83
N ARG A 81 13.47 6.63 -8.45
CA ARG A 81 14.66 6.19 -9.20
C ARG A 81 14.77 4.68 -9.24
N ALA A 82 14.71 4.02 -8.07
CA ALA A 82 14.84 2.57 -8.00
C ALA A 82 13.84 1.82 -8.89
N VAL A 83 12.58 2.30 -8.98
CA VAL A 83 11.56 1.66 -9.82
C VAL A 83 11.65 2.07 -11.29
N ALA A 84 12.20 3.26 -11.59
CA ALA A 84 12.34 3.73 -12.97
C ALA A 84 13.61 3.19 -13.66
N ASP A 85 14.60 2.74 -12.88
CA ASP A 85 15.87 2.20 -13.36
C ASP A 85 15.83 0.67 -13.63
N ASP A 86 14.73 -0.01 -13.24
CA ASP A 86 14.42 -1.43 -13.53
C ASP A 86 13.66 -1.60 -14.86
#